data_AF-A0A427BCA2-F1
#
_entry.id   AF-A0A427BCA2-F1
#
_cell.length_a   1.000
_cell.length_b   1.000
_cell.length_c   1.000
_cell.angle_alpha   90.00
_cell.angle_beta   90.00
_cell.angle_gamma   90.00
#
_symmetry.space_group_name_H-M   'P 1'
#
loop_
_entity.id
_entity.type
_entity.pdbx_description
1 polymer ?
#
loop_
_entity_poly.entity_id
_entity_poly.type
_entity_poly.pdbx_seq_one_letter_code
_entity_poly.pdbx_strand_id
1 'polypeptide(L)'
;MTYFFLYLWQLELQYAEQTDSLQPPHRYVPWVVVDGQPLYEQVSGMLQDYEKFEAYICKAYHGEPPETCLGLLPKKDHKMKADNHVSYADELFSSSIAAVHGEAKIEMVV
;
A
#
# COMPACT_ATOMS: atom_id res chain seq x y z
N MET A 1 4.18 35.55 20.39
CA MET A 1 5.12 34.85 19.49
C MET A 1 5.69 33.56 20.10
N THR A 2 5.90 33.47 21.41
CA THR A 2 6.41 32.25 22.09
C THR A 2 5.48 31.04 22.01
N TYR A 3 4.16 31.24 22.13
CA TYR A 3 3.17 30.16 22.04
C TYR A 3 3.19 29.43 20.68
N PHE A 4 3.35 30.16 19.59
CA PHE A 4 3.40 29.57 18.25
C PHE A 4 4.66 28.72 18.07
N PHE A 5 5.81 29.22 18.54
CA PHE A 5 7.06 28.45 18.50
C PHE A 5 6.99 27.18 19.34
N LEU A 6 6.45 27.26 20.56
CA LEU A 6 6.25 26.10 21.43
C LEU A 6 5.31 25.07 20.81
N TYR A 7 4.22 25.51 20.17
CA TYR A 7 3.29 24.63 19.48
C TYR A 7 3.96 23.92 18.30
N LEU A 8 4.62 24.68 17.41
CA LEU A 8 5.33 24.11 16.27
C LEU A 8 6.39 23.08 16.68
N TRP A 9 7.19 23.41 17.69
CA TRP A 9 8.20 22.50 18.23
C TRP A 9 7.61 21.18 18.73
N GLN A 10 6.45 21.24 19.38
CA GLN A 10 5.75 20.03 19.83
C GLN A 10 5.28 19.17 18.65
N LEU A 11 4.77 19.76 17.57
CA LEU A 11 4.40 19.00 16.37
C LEU A 11 5.61 18.37 15.70
N GLU A 12 6.71 19.10 15.59
CA GLU A 12 7.95 18.60 14.98
C GLU A 12 8.46 17.37 15.72
N LEU A 13 8.48 17.40 17.06
CA LEU A 13 8.85 16.24 17.87
C LEU A 13 7.90 15.05 17.69
N GLN A 14 6.58 15.31 17.60
CA GLN A 14 5.59 14.25 17.40
C GLN A 14 5.75 13.55 16.04
N TYR A 15 5.95 14.31 14.96
CA TYR A 15 6.15 13.72 13.64
C TYR A 15 7.53 13.07 13.48
N ALA A 16 8.56 13.59 14.15
CA ALA A 16 9.86 12.93 14.24
C ALA A 16 9.75 11.55 14.90
N GLU A 17 9.06 11.45 16.04
CA GLU A 17 8.82 10.16 16.70
C GLU A 17 8.03 9.18 15.82
N GLN A 18 6.97 9.65 15.15
CA GLN A 18 6.20 8.82 14.21
C GLN A 18 7.08 8.28 13.07
N THR A 19 7.95 9.13 12.52
CA THR A 19 8.86 8.78 11.41
C THR A 19 9.96 7.81 11.87
N ASP A 20 10.57 8.05 13.02
CA ASP A 20 11.60 7.19 13.62
C ASP A 20 11.04 5.81 14.02
N SER A 21 9.73 5.74 14.34
CA SER A 21 9.05 4.50 14.72
C SER A 21 8.61 3.62 13.54
N LEU A 22 8.78 4.08 12.29
CA LEU A 22 8.40 3.34 11.10
C LEU A 22 9.12 1.98 11.02
N GLN A 23 8.38 0.95 10.65
CA GLN A 23 8.90 -0.40 10.43
C GLN A 23 8.49 -0.90 9.04
N PRO A 24 9.44 -1.14 8.12
CA PRO A 24 10.88 -0.88 8.26
C PRO A 24 11.19 0.64 8.29
N PRO A 25 12.37 1.04 8.79
CA PRO A 25 12.81 2.44 8.70
C PRO A 25 12.78 2.92 7.25
N HIS A 26 12.29 4.14 7.04
CA HIS A 26 12.19 4.73 5.71
C HIS A 26 13.59 4.89 5.08
N ARG A 27 13.70 4.66 3.77
CA ARG A 27 15.00 4.74 3.05
C ARG A 27 15.18 6.03 2.27
N TYR A 28 14.07 6.66 1.89
CA TYR A 28 13.99 7.93 1.19
C TYR A 28 12.60 8.51 1.41
N VAL A 29 12.42 9.75 0.98
CA VAL A 29 11.13 10.44 0.98
C VAL A 29 10.71 10.74 -0.47
N PRO A 30 9.41 10.73 -0.80
CA PRO A 30 8.30 10.39 0.10
C PRO A 30 8.27 8.90 0.47
N TRP A 31 7.83 8.58 1.70
CA TRP A 31 7.64 7.20 2.17
C TRP A 31 6.14 6.90 2.28
N VAL A 32 5.63 6.10 1.35
CA VAL A 32 4.20 5.77 1.27
C VAL A 32 3.99 4.32 1.68
N VAL A 33 3.10 4.08 2.62
CA VAL A 33 2.74 2.75 3.11
C VAL A 33 1.25 2.51 2.90
N VAL A 34 0.91 1.44 2.18
CA VAL A 34 -0.47 1.01 1.95
C VAL A 34 -0.66 -0.36 2.59
N ASP A 35 -1.52 -0.44 3.61
CA ASP A 35 -1.80 -1.68 4.36
C ASP A 35 -0.52 -2.38 4.87
N GLY A 36 0.39 -1.58 5.44
CA GLY A 36 1.68 -2.05 5.96
C GLY A 36 2.74 -2.36 4.89
N GLN A 37 2.42 -2.21 3.60
CA GLN A 37 3.36 -2.42 2.50
C GLN A 37 3.95 -1.09 2.03
N PRO A 38 5.26 -0.85 2.19
CA PRO A 38 5.90 0.34 1.65
C PRO A 38 5.95 0.27 0.12
N LEU A 39 5.55 1.36 -0.53
CA LEU A 39 5.69 1.55 -1.96
C LEU A 39 7.07 2.12 -2.25
N TYR A 40 7.79 1.46 -3.15
CA TYR A 40 9.13 1.89 -3.51
C TYR A 40 9.12 2.64 -4.85
N GLU A 41 9.75 3.82 -4.90
CA GLU A 41 10.30 4.37 -6.13
C GLU A 41 11.32 3.37 -6.69
N GLN A 42 11.01 2.74 -7.82
CA GLN A 42 11.94 1.81 -8.46
C GLN A 42 13.15 2.57 -8.98
N VAL A 43 14.21 2.69 -8.17
CA VAL A 43 15.54 3.16 -8.58
C VAL A 43 16.24 2.06 -9.40
N SER A 44 15.60 1.69 -10.51
CA SER A 44 16.12 0.84 -11.58
C SER A 44 15.17 0.97 -12.79
N GLY A 45 15.06 2.20 -13.31
CA GLY A 45 14.71 2.43 -14.72
C GLY A 45 13.24 2.49 -15.11
N MET A 46 12.28 2.47 -14.18
CA MET A 46 10.88 2.68 -14.58
C MET A 46 10.00 3.23 -13.45
N LEU A 47 9.53 4.48 -13.62
CA LEU A 47 8.64 5.27 -12.75
C LEU A 47 7.22 4.66 -12.51
N GLN A 48 7.05 3.34 -12.64
CA GLN A 48 5.73 2.72 -12.77
C GLN A 48 4.95 2.52 -11.45
N ASP A 49 5.60 2.59 -10.29
CA ASP A 49 4.94 2.18 -9.04
C ASP A 49 4.09 3.30 -8.42
N TYR A 50 4.55 4.55 -8.46
CA TYR A 50 3.73 5.68 -8.01
C TYR A 50 2.57 5.98 -8.97
N GLU A 51 2.76 5.78 -10.27
CA GLU A 51 1.70 5.92 -11.28
C GLU A 51 0.54 4.92 -11.06
N LYS A 52 0.78 3.85 -10.31
CA LYS A 52 -0.21 2.81 -9.99
C LYS A 52 -0.68 2.85 -8.54
N PHE A 53 -0.49 3.96 -7.83
CA PHE A 53 -0.92 4.11 -6.43
C PHE A 53 -2.39 3.70 -6.19
N GLU A 54 -3.29 4.08 -7.10
CA GLU A 54 -4.70 3.70 -7.05
C GLU A 54 -4.92 2.18 -7.09
N ALA A 55 -4.11 1.45 -7.85
CA ALA A 55 -4.19 -0.01 -7.91
C ALA A 55 -3.78 -0.65 -6.58
N TYR A 56 -2.80 -0.09 -5.88
CA TYR A 56 -2.42 -0.54 -4.53
C TYR A 56 -3.53 -0.28 -3.51
N ILE A 57 -4.18 0.89 -3.56
CA ILE A 57 -5.34 1.19 -2.69
C ILE A 57 -6.47 0.20 -2.96
N CYS A 58 -6.83 -0.01 -4.23
CA CYS A 58 -7.90 -0.91 -4.62
C CYS A 58 -7.62 -2.36 -4.20
N LYS A 59 -6.36 -2.81 -4.29
CA LYS A 59 -5.94 -4.13 -3.82
C LYS A 59 -6.00 -4.25 -2.30
N ALA A 60 -5.66 -3.19 -1.59
CA ALA A 60 -5.70 -3.14 -0.13
C ALA A 60 -7.11 -2.95 0.44
N TYR A 61 -8.14 -2.81 -0.39
CA TYR A 61 -9.51 -2.66 0.10
C TYR A 61 -10.09 -4.02 0.51
N HIS A 62 -10.43 -4.18 1.79
CA HIS A 62 -10.92 -5.46 2.34
C HIS A 62 -12.43 -5.70 2.06
N GLY A 63 -13.16 -4.67 1.60
CA GLY A 63 -14.60 -4.73 1.29
C GLY A 63 -14.92 -4.90 -0.19
N GLU A 64 -16.16 -4.57 -0.60
CA GLU A 64 -16.51 -4.45 -2.01
C GLU A 64 -15.87 -3.19 -2.62
N PRO A 65 -14.90 -3.33 -3.53
CA PRO A 65 -14.15 -2.18 -4.01
C PRO A 65 -15.04 -1.26 -4.85
N PRO A 66 -14.86 0.08 -4.76
CA PRO A 66 -15.61 1.04 -5.57
C PRO A 66 -15.48 0.76 -7.08
N GLU A 67 -16.43 1.26 -7.87
CA GLU A 67 -16.43 1.07 -9.33
C GLU A 67 -15.12 1.53 -10.00
N THR A 68 -14.49 2.57 -9.45
CA THR A 68 -13.18 3.08 -9.90
C THR A 68 -12.07 2.04 -9.85
N CYS A 69 -12.18 1.04 -8.96
CA CYS A 69 -11.22 -0.05 -8.86
C CYS A 69 -11.41 -1.14 -9.91
N LEU A 70 -12.55 -1.22 -10.59
CA LEU A 70 -12.86 -2.32 -11.52
C LEU A 70 -11.90 -2.39 -12.73
N GLY A 71 -11.36 -1.25 -13.16
CA GLY A 71 -10.36 -1.16 -14.23
C GLY A 71 -8.91 -1.37 -13.76
N LEU A 72 -8.68 -1.35 -12.45
CA LEU A 72 -7.35 -1.37 -11.83
C LEU A 72 -7.02 -2.71 -11.15
N LEU A 73 -8.05 -3.50 -10.84
CA LEU A 73 -7.89 -4.84 -10.26
C LEU A 73 -7.61 -5.87 -11.37
N PRO A 74 -6.72 -6.84 -11.14
CA PRO A 74 -6.58 -7.98 -12.04
C PRO A 74 -7.93 -8.68 -12.11
N LYS A 75 -8.44 -8.89 -13.33
CA LYS A 75 -9.72 -9.57 -13.55
C LYS A 75 -9.65 -10.93 -12.85
N LYS A 76 -10.60 -11.19 -11.95
CA LYS A 76 -10.83 -12.54 -11.45
C LYS A 76 -11.31 -13.33 -12.66
N ASP A 77 -10.41 -14.06 -13.31
CA ASP A 77 -10.79 -14.96 -14.39
C ASP A 77 -11.77 -15.97 -13.80
N HIS A 78 -13.06 -15.80 -14.13
CA HIS A 78 -14.06 -16.82 -13.92
C HIS A 78 -13.65 -18.03 -14.75
N LYS A 79 -12.98 -18.96 -14.07
CA LYS A 79 -12.64 -20.32 -14.48
C LYS A 79 -13.50 -20.84 -15.63
N MET A 80 -12.93 -20.86 -16.84
CA MET A 80 -13.38 -21.76 -17.91
C MET A 80 -12.22 -22.69 -18.30
N LYS A 81 -12.35 -23.91 -17.77
CA LYS A 81 -11.79 -25.22 -18.18
C LYS A 81 -10.58 -25.26 -19.15
N ALA A 82 -9.49 -25.80 -18.58
CA ALA A 82 -8.46 -26.70 -19.12
C ALA A 82 -7.94 -26.49 -20.54
N ASP A 83 -6.67 -26.06 -20.64
CA ASP A 83 -5.70 -26.72 -21.51
C ASP A 83 -4.29 -26.68 -20.91
N ASN A 84 -3.58 -27.80 -21.04
CA ASN A 84 -2.27 -28.04 -20.44
C ASN A 84 -1.17 -27.21 -21.11
N HIS A 85 -0.58 -26.25 -20.39
CA HIS A 85 0.82 -25.87 -20.61
C HIS A 85 1.45 -25.39 -19.30
N VAL A 86 2.49 -26.09 -18.87
CA VAL A 86 3.18 -25.94 -17.59
C VAL A 86 3.94 -24.61 -17.52
N SER A 87 3.83 -23.89 -16.39
CA SER A 87 4.77 -22.87 -15.95
C SER A 87 4.79 -22.85 -14.41
N TYR A 88 5.96 -22.51 -13.86
CA TYR A 88 6.39 -22.72 -12.47
C TYR A 88 5.41 -22.15 -11.44
N ALA A 89 5.09 -22.97 -10.42
CA ALA A 89 4.20 -22.59 -9.34
C ALA A 89 4.96 -21.79 -8.28
N ASP A 90 4.66 -20.50 -8.15
CA ASP A 90 4.92 -19.80 -6.89
C ASP A 90 3.77 -20.11 -5.93
N GLU A 91 4.15 -20.56 -4.73
CA GLU A 91 3.25 -21.10 -3.72
C GLU A 91 2.19 -20.06 -3.30
N LEU A 92 0.96 -20.30 -3.72
CA LEU A 92 -0.23 -19.60 -3.26
C LEU A 92 -0.49 -19.99 -1.80
N PHE A 93 -0.11 -19.12 -0.87
CA PHE A 93 -0.66 -19.15 0.48
C PHE A 93 -2.17 -18.84 0.38
N SER A 94 -2.94 -19.92 0.31
CA SER A 94 -4.37 -19.92 0.55
C SER A 94 -4.60 -19.55 2.02
N SER A 95 -4.99 -18.31 2.27
CA SER A 95 -5.74 -18.00 3.48
C SER A 95 -7.12 -17.53 3.09
N SER A 96 -8.04 -18.48 3.16
CA SER A 96 -9.46 -18.35 3.45
C SER A 96 -9.92 -16.93 3.75
N ILE A 97 -10.78 -16.40 2.87
CA ILE A 97 -11.51 -15.15 3.08
C ILE A 97 -12.46 -15.35 4.27
N ALA A 98 -12.05 -14.88 5.45
CA ALA A 98 -13.01 -14.35 6.40
C ALA A 98 -13.15 -12.87 6.03
N ALA A 99 -14.36 -12.43 5.71
CA ALA A 99 -14.68 -11.02 5.56
C ALA A 99 -14.47 -10.35 6.92
N VAL A 100 -13.27 -9.82 7.13
CA VAL A 100 -12.98 -8.93 8.25
C VAL A 100 -13.29 -7.54 7.75
N HIS A 101 -14.16 -6.84 8.45
CA HIS A 101 -14.36 -5.40 8.32
C HIS A 101 -13.04 -4.69 8.67
N GLY A 102 -12.11 -4.66 7.72
CA GLY A 102 -10.84 -3.94 7.80
C GLY A 102 -10.93 -2.70 6.93
N GLU A 103 -10.71 -1.52 7.50
CA GLU A 103 -10.47 -0.32 6.71
C GLU A 103 -9.02 -0.37 6.19
N ALA A 104 -8.84 -0.09 4.90
CA ALA A 104 -7.49 0.03 4.32
C ALA A 104 -6.77 1.23 4.96
N LYS A 105 -5.62 1.01 5.58
CA LYS A 105 -4.83 2.07 6.21
C LYS A 105 -3.77 2.59 5.24
N ILE A 106 -3.81 3.89 4.96
CA ILE A 106 -2.81 4.59 4.14
C ILE A 106 -2.04 5.55 5.05
N GLU A 107 -0.72 5.38 5.11
CA GLU A 107 0.17 6.29 5.83
C GLU A 107 1.18 6.87 4.84
N MET A 108 1.29 8.20 4.82
CA MET A 108 2.24 8.93 3.99
C MET A 108 3.12 9.78 4.90
N VAL A 109 4.43 9.55 4.84
CA VAL A 109 5.43 10.33 5.55
C VAL A 109 6.27 11.08 4.52
N VAL A 110 6.32 12.40 4.67
CA VAL A 110 6.98 13.35 3.74
C VAL A 110 8.36 13.71 4.25
#